data_AF-A0A0F9PBH7-F1
#
_entry.id   AF-A0A0F9PBH7-F1
#
_cell.length_a   1.000
_cell.length_b   1.000
_cell.length_c   1.000
_cell.angle_alpha   90.00
_cell.angle_beta   90.00
_cell.angle_gamma   90.00
#
_symmetry.space_group_name_H-M   'P 1'
#
loop_
_entity.id
_entity.type
_entity.pdbx_description
1 polymer ?
#
loop_
_entity_poly.entity_id
_entity_poly.type
_entity_poly.pdbx_seq_one_letter_code
_entity_poly.pdbx_strand_id
1 'polypeptide(L)'
;MKLNRLKSIVNDVLRTSAATEDGYRLDPFEHYTPEVEITVDLINGKLSPEREGDDVEKYYRAISKWFRDILPKEGLSLEVIEKATLIISPKGKKCIVEADGRQFKAEHLF
;
A
#
# COMPACT_ATOMS: atom_id res chain seq x y z
N MET A 1 10.22 -19.45 -6.20
CA MET A 1 9.21 -18.39 -6.00
C MET A 1 9.72 -17.09 -6.65
N LYS A 2 8.90 -16.32 -7.37
CA LYS A 2 9.35 -15.14 -8.13
C LYS A 2 9.34 -13.87 -7.26
N LEU A 3 10.17 -13.83 -6.21
CA LEU A 3 10.31 -12.64 -5.34
C LEU A 3 10.68 -11.36 -6.12
N ASN A 4 11.26 -11.51 -7.33
CA ASN A 4 11.53 -10.39 -8.23
C ASN A 4 10.28 -9.56 -8.59
N ARG A 5 9.08 -10.16 -8.49
CA ARG A 5 7.80 -9.45 -8.73
C ARG A 5 7.43 -8.50 -7.62
N LEU A 6 7.87 -8.74 -6.38
CA LEU A 6 7.60 -7.84 -5.25
C LEU A 6 8.15 -6.44 -5.50
N LYS A 7 9.29 -6.32 -6.19
CA LYS A 7 9.81 -5.01 -6.58
C LYS A 7 8.84 -4.23 -7.47
N SER A 8 8.15 -4.90 -8.39
CA SER A 8 7.12 -4.25 -9.22
C SER A 8 5.91 -3.90 -8.38
N ILE A 9 5.38 -4.86 -7.63
CA ILE A 9 4.18 -4.69 -6.78
C ILE A 9 4.37 -3.52 -5.80
N VAL A 10 5.54 -3.39 -5.17
CA VAL A 10 5.85 -2.30 -4.24
C VAL A 10 5.85 -0.92 -4.93
N ASN A 11 6.29 -0.84 -6.19
CA ASN A 11 6.17 0.39 -6.99
C ASN A 11 4.71 0.64 -7.38
N ASP A 12 3.99 -0.41 -7.74
CA ASP A 12 2.59 -0.33 -8.12
C ASP A 12 1.72 0.12 -6.95
N VAL A 13 2.01 -0.29 -5.70
CA VAL A 13 1.31 0.25 -4.49
C VAL A 13 1.33 1.78 -4.46
N LEU A 14 2.43 2.42 -4.89
CA LEU A 14 2.58 3.88 -4.86
C LEU A 14 1.91 4.59 -6.04
N ARG A 15 1.66 3.87 -7.14
CA ARG A 15 1.19 4.43 -8.42
C ARG A 15 -0.21 3.97 -8.81
N THR A 16 -0.71 2.93 -8.16
CA THR A 16 -2.01 2.33 -8.45
C THR A 16 -3.09 3.22 -7.90
N SER A 17 -4.03 3.56 -8.77
CA SER A 17 -5.36 3.97 -8.39
C SER A 17 -6.20 2.74 -8.04
N ALA A 18 -6.74 2.71 -6.82
CA ALA A 18 -7.58 1.60 -6.39
C ALA A 18 -9.05 1.84 -6.75
N ALA A 19 -9.68 0.84 -7.37
CA ALA A 19 -11.14 0.78 -7.42
C ALA A 19 -11.66 0.48 -6.01
N THR A 20 -12.42 1.43 -5.44
CA THR A 20 -13.14 1.23 -4.18
C THR A 20 -14.53 0.66 -4.45
N GLU A 21 -15.22 0.18 -3.42
CA GLU A 21 -16.59 -0.36 -3.55
C GLU A 21 -17.59 0.68 -4.07
N ASP A 22 -17.33 1.98 -3.84
CA ASP A 22 -18.14 3.10 -4.34
C ASP A 22 -17.71 3.60 -5.74
N GLY A 23 -16.69 3.00 -6.37
CA GLY A 23 -16.16 3.40 -7.67
C GLY A 23 -14.66 3.72 -7.66
N TYR A 24 -14.16 4.25 -8.79
CA TYR A 24 -12.76 4.65 -8.92
C TYR A 24 -12.46 5.87 -8.07
N ARG A 25 -11.46 5.77 -7.19
CA ARG A 25 -10.99 6.92 -6.40
C ARG A 25 -9.56 7.25 -6.78
N LEU A 26 -9.28 8.54 -6.88
CA LEU A 26 -7.92 9.07 -6.93
C LEU A 26 -7.31 9.02 -5.54
N ASP A 27 -5.98 9.02 -5.48
CA ASP A 27 -5.31 9.07 -4.20
C ASP A 27 -5.61 10.43 -3.54
N PRO A 28 -6.16 10.45 -2.31
CA PRO A 28 -6.55 11.71 -1.67
C PRO A 28 -5.40 12.72 -1.60
N PHE A 29 -4.17 12.23 -1.46
CA PHE A 29 -2.99 13.07 -1.34
C PHE A 29 -2.37 13.50 -2.68
N GLU A 30 -3.08 13.34 -3.82
CA GLU A 30 -2.70 14.03 -5.07
C GLU A 30 -2.99 15.54 -5.01
N HIS A 31 -3.96 15.95 -4.20
CA HIS A 31 -4.42 17.34 -4.14
C HIS A 31 -4.06 18.06 -2.84
N TYR A 32 -3.62 17.32 -1.81
CA TYR A 32 -3.16 17.90 -0.54
C TYR A 32 -2.09 17.03 0.11
N THR A 33 -1.20 17.66 0.86
CA THR A 33 -0.15 16.97 1.61
C THR A 33 -0.69 16.54 2.98
N PRO A 34 -0.47 15.29 3.43
CA PRO A 34 -0.85 14.88 4.78
C PRO A 34 -0.12 15.72 5.84
N GLU A 35 -0.81 16.17 6.87
CA GLU A 35 -0.20 16.92 7.99
C GLU A 35 0.56 16.02 8.97
N VAL A 36 0.16 14.76 9.06
CA VAL A 36 0.74 13.74 9.94
C VAL A 36 1.13 12.51 9.15
N GLU A 37 2.09 11.74 9.67
CA GLU A 37 2.43 10.45 9.10
C GLU A 37 1.28 9.45 9.31
N ILE A 38 0.90 8.77 8.23
CA ILE A 38 -0.08 7.71 8.21
C ILE A 38 0.62 6.44 7.75
N THR A 39 0.48 5.39 8.54
CA THR A 39 0.99 4.06 8.22
C THR A 39 -0.18 3.16 7.86
N VAL A 40 -0.04 2.39 6.79
CA VAL A 40 -1.02 1.39 6.34
C VAL A 40 -0.35 0.03 6.37
N ASP A 41 -0.89 -0.89 7.16
CA ASP A 41 -0.56 -2.31 7.11
C ASP A 41 -1.26 -2.93 5.91
N LEU A 42 -0.50 -3.30 4.87
CA LEU A 42 -1.06 -3.83 3.63
C LEU A 42 -1.54 -5.29 3.75
N ILE A 43 -1.13 -6.00 4.80
CA ILE A 43 -1.57 -7.38 5.09
C ILE A 43 -2.95 -7.33 5.73
N ASN A 44 -3.14 -6.44 6.70
CA ASN A 44 -4.37 -6.36 7.49
C ASN A 44 -5.34 -5.26 7.05
N GLY A 45 -4.87 -4.31 6.24
CA GLY A 45 -5.62 -3.12 5.83
C GLY A 45 -5.85 -2.11 6.95
N LYS A 46 -5.04 -2.14 8.01
CA LYS A 46 -5.17 -1.24 9.17
C LYS A 46 -4.38 0.04 8.96
N LEU A 47 -4.95 1.17 9.36
CA LEU A 47 -4.30 2.47 9.31
C LEU A 47 -3.92 2.93 10.72
N SER A 48 -2.78 3.60 10.82
CA SER A 48 -2.27 4.23 12.04
C SER A 48 -1.81 5.66 11.74
N PRO A 49 -2.37 6.72 12.35
CA PRO A 49 -3.49 6.68 13.29
C PRO A 49 -4.76 6.12 12.65
N GLU A 50 -5.63 5.54 13.48
CA GLU A 50 -6.93 5.06 13.03
C GLU A 50 -7.76 6.22 12.49
N ARG A 51 -8.37 5.99 11.33
CA ARG A 51 -9.26 6.94 10.66
C ARG A 51 -10.47 6.12 10.24
N GLU A 52 -11.59 6.24 10.95
CA GLU A 52 -12.82 5.51 10.60
C GLU A 52 -13.75 6.40 9.77
N GLY A 53 -14.18 5.91 8.63
CA GLY A 53 -15.20 6.53 7.78
C GLY A 53 -14.71 7.62 6.82
N ASP A 54 -13.42 8.00 6.87
CA ASP A 54 -12.79 8.99 5.98
C ASP A 54 -12.48 8.38 4.59
N ASP A 55 -12.49 9.21 3.55
CA ASP A 55 -12.09 8.86 2.18
C ASP A 55 -10.65 8.32 2.11
N VAL A 56 -9.77 8.81 2.98
CA VAL A 56 -8.40 8.28 3.15
C VAL A 56 -8.42 6.81 3.54
N GLU A 57 -9.23 6.45 4.52
CA GLU A 57 -9.35 5.06 4.98
C GLU A 57 -9.89 4.17 3.86
N LYS A 58 -10.98 4.58 3.22
CA LYS A 58 -11.61 3.83 2.12
C LYS A 58 -10.63 3.56 0.99
N TYR A 59 -9.86 4.57 0.60
CA TYR A 59 -8.85 4.44 -0.45
C TYR A 59 -7.75 3.45 -0.07
N TYR A 60 -7.12 3.61 1.10
CA TYR A 60 -5.99 2.76 1.49
C TYR A 60 -6.39 1.35 1.92
N ARG A 61 -7.63 1.14 2.37
CA ARG A 61 -8.23 -0.19 2.49
C ARG A 61 -8.35 -0.87 1.12
N ALA A 62 -8.76 -0.14 0.08
CA ALA A 62 -8.83 -0.67 -1.27
C ALA A 62 -7.45 -1.00 -1.84
N ILE A 63 -6.43 -0.16 -1.59
CA ILE A 63 -5.02 -0.47 -1.91
C ILE A 63 -4.55 -1.74 -1.20
N SER A 64 -4.86 -1.90 0.09
CA SER A 64 -4.52 -3.11 0.87
C SER A 64 -5.24 -4.35 0.35
N LYS A 65 -6.48 -4.22 -0.13
CA LYS A 65 -7.21 -5.30 -0.81
C LYS A 65 -6.53 -5.66 -2.14
N TRP A 66 -6.26 -4.68 -2.99
CA TRP A 66 -5.56 -4.88 -4.27
C TRP A 66 -4.21 -5.57 -4.07
N PHE A 67 -3.43 -5.16 -3.06
CA PHE A 67 -2.15 -5.77 -2.73
C PHE A 67 -2.30 -7.26 -2.41
N ARG A 68 -3.28 -7.64 -1.59
CA ARG A 68 -3.55 -9.05 -1.28
C ARG A 68 -4.01 -9.84 -2.51
N ASP A 69 -4.78 -9.23 -3.40
CA ASP A 69 -5.32 -9.88 -4.60
C ASP A 69 -4.28 -10.07 -5.71
N ILE A 70 -3.27 -9.19 -5.80
CA ILE A 70 -2.24 -9.27 -6.85
C ILE A 70 -1.14 -10.29 -6.52
N LEU A 71 -0.83 -10.51 -5.24
CA LEU A 71 0.17 -11.49 -4.80
C LEU A 71 -0.04 -12.90 -5.40
N PRO A 72 -1.21 -13.55 -5.25
CA PRO A 72 -1.41 -14.89 -5.80
C PRO A 72 -1.40 -14.91 -7.34
N LYS A 73 -1.83 -13.82 -7.99
CA LYS A 73 -1.78 -13.68 -9.46
C LYS A 73 -0.35 -13.64 -9.99
N GLU A 74 0.57 -13.08 -9.21
CA GLU A 74 2.01 -13.07 -9.50
C GLU A 74 2.76 -14.32 -8.98
N GLY A 75 2.03 -15.29 -8.40
CA GLY A 75 2.59 -16.53 -7.86
C GLY A 75 3.32 -16.36 -6.52
N LEU A 76 2.86 -15.43 -5.69
CA LEU A 76 3.35 -15.16 -4.34
C LEU A 76 2.24 -15.49 -3.32
N SER A 77 2.57 -16.25 -2.27
CA SER A 77 1.66 -16.43 -1.13
C SER A 77 1.79 -15.26 -0.17
N LEU A 78 0.69 -14.86 0.48
CA LEU A 78 0.73 -13.85 1.54
C LEU A 78 1.55 -14.34 2.75
N GLU A 79 1.63 -15.66 2.97
CA GLU A 79 2.35 -16.28 4.10
C GLU A 79 3.86 -16.04 4.08
N VAL A 80 4.41 -15.74 2.90
CA VAL A 80 5.84 -15.44 2.75
C VAL A 80 6.16 -13.97 3.03
N ILE A 81 5.13 -13.15 3.22
CA ILE A 81 5.24 -11.73 3.52
C ILE A 81 5.27 -11.57 5.03
N GLU A 82 6.44 -11.25 5.57
CA GLU A 82 6.66 -11.03 7.00
C GLU A 82 6.09 -9.67 7.42
N LYS A 83 6.23 -8.68 6.55
CA LYS A 83 5.75 -7.31 6.79
C LYS A 83 5.44 -6.61 5.47
N ALA A 84 4.34 -5.89 5.40
CA ALA A 84 4.06 -4.98 4.29
C ALA A 84 3.46 -3.68 4.80
N THR A 85 4.17 -2.58 4.59
CA THR A 85 3.84 -1.29 5.17
C THR A 85 3.92 -0.21 4.10
N LEU A 86 2.85 0.57 3.98
CA LEU A 86 2.83 1.82 3.22
C LEU A 86 2.84 2.99 4.21
N ILE A 87 3.81 3.88 4.05
CA ILE A 87 3.99 5.08 4.88
C ILE A 87 3.65 6.28 4.00
N ILE A 88 2.77 7.15 4.48
CA ILE A 88 2.33 8.36 3.80
C ILE A 88 2.65 9.51 4.74
N SER A 89 3.51 10.43 4.30
CA SER A 89 4.05 11.50 5.15
C SER A 89 4.06 12.81 4.36
N PRO A 90 4.24 13.97 5.02
CA PRO A 90 4.35 15.23 4.29
C PRO A 90 5.46 15.27 3.22
N LYS A 91 6.45 14.38 3.32
CA LYS A 91 7.57 14.28 2.37
C LYS A 91 7.27 13.41 1.15
N GLY A 92 6.20 12.62 1.20
CA GLY A 92 5.88 11.64 0.18
C GLY A 92 5.44 10.31 0.77
N LYS A 93 5.38 9.31 -0.12
CA LYS A 93 4.93 7.95 0.15
C LYS A 93 6.08 6.97 0.03
N LYS A 94 6.08 5.95 0.89
CA LYS A 94 7.09 4.90 0.90
C LYS A 94 6.43 3.55 1.15
N CYS A 95 6.64 2.59 0.26
CA CYS A 95 6.18 1.23 0.46
C CYS A 95 7.38 0.34 0.80
N ILE A 96 7.24 -0.50 1.82
CA ILE A 96 8.23 -1.45 2.29
C ILE A 96 7.56 -2.81 2.46
N VAL A 97 8.10 -3.83 1.81
CA VAL A 97 7.65 -5.21 1.93
C VAL A 97 8.85 -6.09 2.29
N GLU A 98 8.72 -6.85 3.36
CA GLU A 98 9.70 -7.82 3.83
C GLU A 98 9.14 -9.22 3.59
N ALA A 99 9.93 -10.04 2.89
CA ALA A 99 9.54 -11.37 2.49
C ALA A 99 10.77 -12.27 2.33
N ASP A 100 10.73 -13.44 2.96
CA ASP A 100 11.80 -14.45 2.90
C ASP A 100 13.18 -13.86 3.26
N GLY A 101 13.22 -13.03 4.31
CA GLY A 101 14.45 -12.36 4.78
C GLY A 101 14.98 -11.26 3.83
N ARG A 102 14.19 -10.86 2.82
CA ARG A 102 14.55 -9.79 1.88
C ARG A 102 13.61 -8.60 2.01
N GLN A 103 14.16 -7.39 1.88
CA GLN A 103 13.38 -6.16 1.90
C GLN A 103 13.27 -5.55 0.49
N PHE A 104 12.04 -5.22 0.10
CA PHE A 104 11.68 -4.53 -1.13
C PHE A 104 11.10 -3.17 -0.77
N LYS A 105 11.62 -2.10 -1.39
CA LYS A 105 11.18 -0.73 -1.10
C LYS A 105 10.95 0.07 -2.37
N ALA A 106 9.98 0.97 -2.33
CA ALA A 106 9.80 2.05 -3.28
C ALA A 106 9.44 3.33 -2.54
N GLU A 107 9.72 4.47 -3.16
CA GLU A 107 9.45 5.79 -2.63
C GLU A 107 8.96 6.72 -3.75
N HIS A 108 8.06 7.63 -3.39
CA HIS A 108 7.53 8.67 -4.26
C HIS A 108 7.44 9.96 -3.44
N LEU A 109 8.18 10.99 -3.84
CA LEU A 109 8.17 12.29 -3.18
C LEU A 109 7.05 13.15 -3.80
N PHE A 110 6.38 13.94 -2.96
CA PHE A 110 5.41 14.94 -3.40
C PHE A 110 6.10 16.12 -4.10
#